data_AF-A0A960NVQ7-F1
#
_entry.id   AF-A0A960NVQ7-F1
#
_cell.length_a   1.000
_cell.length_b   1.000
_cell.length_c   1.000
_cell.angle_alpha   90.00
_cell.angle_beta   90.00
_cell.angle_gamma   90.00
#
_symmetry.space_group_name_H-M   'P 1'
#
loop_
_entity.id
_entity.type
_entity.pdbx_description
1 polymer ?
#
loop_
_entity_poly.entity_id
_entity_poly.type
_entity_poly.pdbx_seq_one_letter_code
_entity_poly.pdbx_strand_id
1 'polypeptide(L)' 'MTVVLDKKPRETMSKVIKTEFRPSNISKIKKALFDEKCSFVLITCSDPSKEGKICVEMDYSGDRDLIAYLMKSAENYLE' A
#
# COMPACT_ATOMS: atom_id res chain seq x y z
N MET A 1 18.65 -39.13 -12.19
CA MET A 1 17.79 -38.11 -12.82
C MET A 1 17.81 -36.91 -11.89
N THR A 2 18.71 -35.97 -12.15
CA THR A 2 19.06 -34.88 -11.22
C THR A 2 18.39 -33.61 -11.70
N VAL A 3 17.43 -33.09 -10.94
CA VAL A 3 16.80 -31.81 -11.22
C VAL A 3 17.67 -30.72 -10.61
N VAL A 4 18.44 -30.04 -11.46
CA VAL A 4 19.18 -28.85 -11.06
C VAL A 4 18.19 -27.68 -11.08
N LEU A 5 17.73 -27.29 -9.90
CA LEU A 5 17.00 -26.03 -9.73
C LEU A 5 18.02 -24.89 -9.77
N ASP A 6 18.18 -24.31 -10.96
CA ASP A 6 18.92 -23.08 -11.18
C ASP A 6 18.21 -21.94 -10.43
N LYS A 7 18.66 -21.68 -9.21
CA LYS A 7 18.24 -20.53 -8.41
C LYS A 7 18.88 -19.27 -9.01
N LYS A 8 18.28 -18.71 -10.06
CA LYS A 8 18.50 -17.29 -10.37
C LYS A 8 17.80 -16.45 -9.31
N PRO A 9 18.51 -15.54 -8.61
CA PRO A 9 17.85 -14.53 -7.81
C PRO A 9 17.11 -13.61 -8.79
N ARG A 10 15.77 -13.69 -8.80
CA ARG A 10 14.97 -12.61 -9.38
C ARG A 10 15.13 -11.43 -8.44
N GLU A 11 15.95 -10.46 -8.83
CA GLU A 11 15.81 -9.09 -8.35
C GLU A 11 14.40 -8.62 -8.74
N THR A 12 13.41 -8.92 -7.91
CA THR A 12 12.14 -8.19 -7.91
C THR A 12 12.48 -6.79 -7.43
N MET A 13 12.88 -5.93 -8.38
CA MET A 13 13.00 -4.50 -8.17
C MET A 13 11.64 -4.00 -7.69
N SER A 14 11.51 -3.82 -6.38
CA SER A 14 10.42 -3.04 -5.79
C SER A 14 10.44 -1.72 -6.52
N LYS A 15 9.48 -1.51 -7.42
CA LYS A 15 9.40 -0.29 -8.22
C LYS A 15 8.99 0.80 -7.24
N VAL A 16 9.98 1.48 -6.66
CA VAL A 16 9.75 2.58 -5.73
C VAL A 16 9.16 3.71 -6.54
N ILE A 17 7.84 3.91 -6.43
CA ILE A 17 7.15 5.03 -7.04
C ILE A 17 7.54 6.28 -6.23
N LYS A 18 8.60 6.97 -6.66
CA LYS A 18 8.98 8.26 -6.11
C LYS A 18 7.95 9.29 -6.58
N THR A 19 7.01 9.63 -5.71
CA THR A 19 6.04 10.71 -5.94
C THR A 19 6.13 11.69 -4.77
N GLU A 20 6.27 12.98 -5.08
CA GLU A 20 6.06 14.03 -4.07
C GLU A 20 4.58 14.01 -3.67
N PHE A 21 4.31 13.59 -2.43
CA PHE A 21 2.94 13.53 -1.93
C PHE A 21 2.40 14.95 -1.76
N ARG A 22 1.43 15.31 -2.60
CA ARG A 22 0.55 16.46 -2.44
C ARG A 22 -0.89 15.95 -2.37
N PRO A 23 -1.79 16.56 -1.59
CA PRO A 23 -3.19 16.13 -1.51
C PRO A 23 -3.86 16.04 -2.89
N SER A 24 -3.50 16.93 -3.82
CA SER A 24 -3.97 16.93 -5.22
C SER A 24 -3.53 15.72 -6.05
N ASN A 25 -2.61 14.89 -5.55
CA ASN A 25 -2.10 13.70 -6.25
C ASN A 25 -2.76 12.40 -5.78
N ILE A 26 -3.63 12.41 -4.76
CA ILE A 26 -4.28 11.20 -4.24
C ILE A 26 -5.04 10.45 -5.35
N SER A 27 -5.77 11.18 -6.21
CA SER A 27 -6.49 10.58 -7.33
C SER A 27 -5.56 9.90 -8.35
N LYS A 28 -4.39 10.49 -8.60
CA LYS A 28 -3.36 9.91 -9.48
C LYS A 28 -2.73 8.66 -8.88
N ILE A 29 -2.48 8.66 -7.57
CA ILE A 29 -1.96 7.51 -6.84
C ILE A 29 -2.98 6.37 -6.88
N LYS A 30 -4.25 6.63 -6.54
CA LYS A 30 -5.34 5.65 -6.63
C LYS A 30 -5.44 5.06 -8.04
N LYS A 31 -5.39 5.90 -9.07
CA LYS A 31 -5.43 5.46 -10.47
C LYS A 31 -4.24 4.56 -10.81
N ALA A 32 -3.02 4.97 -10.47
CA ALA A 32 -1.82 4.17 -10.76
C ALA A 32 -1.84 2.81 -10.06
N LEU A 33 -2.28 2.75 -8.79
CA LEU A 33 -2.41 1.50 -8.05
C LEU A 33 -3.48 0.58 -8.64
N PHE A 34 -4.59 1.16 -9.11
CA PHE A 34 -5.66 0.42 -9.78
C PHE A 34 -5.21 -0.12 -11.15
N ASP A 35 -4.54 0.70 -11.96
CA ASP A 35 -4.05 0.34 -13.29
C ASP A 35 -3.03 -0.82 -13.23
N GLU A 36 -2.18 -0.85 -12.19
CA GLU A 36 -1.21 -1.92 -11.93
C GLU A 36 -1.84 -3.16 -11.23
N LYS A 37 -3.17 -3.16 -11.02
CA LYS A 37 -3.93 -4.23 -10.35
C LYS A 37 -3.37 -4.59 -8.96
N CYS A 38 -2.86 -3.59 -8.24
CA CYS A 38 -2.33 -3.80 -6.90
C CYS A 38 -3.46 -4.00 -5.89
N SER A 39 -3.22 -4.85 -4.89
CA SER A 39 -3.98 -4.80 -3.63
C SER A 39 -3.27 -3.85 -2.68
N PHE A 40 -3.99 -2.87 -2.17
CA PHE A 40 -3.39 -1.80 -1.38
C PHE A 40 -4.30 -1.28 -0.28
N VAL A 41 -3.64 -0.65 0.69
CA VAL A 41 -4.24 0.17 1.73
C VAL A 41 -3.64 1.56 1.57
N LEU A 42 -4.46 2.55 1.31
CA LEU A 42 -4.03 3.94 1.21
C LEU A 42 -4.50 4.68 2.45
N ILE A 43 -3.55 5.20 3.23
CA ILE A 43 -3.82 5.99 4.43
C ILE A 43 -3.43 7.43 4.13
N THR A 44 -4.37 8.37 4.27
CA THR A 44 -4.12 9.79 4.08
C THR A 44 -4.53 10.58 5.31
N CYS A 45 -3.72 11.56 5.67
CA CYS A 45 -3.98 12.45 6.79
C CYS A 45 -4.19 13.88 6.28
N SER A 46 -5.20 14.57 6.80
CA SER A 46 -5.32 16.01 6.61
C SER A 46 -4.24 16.75 7.39
N ASP A 47 -4.06 18.04 7.07
CA ASP A 47 -3.35 18.93 7.98
C ASP A 47 -4.08 18.96 9.35
N PRO A 48 -3.33 19.15 10.45
CA PRO A 48 -3.94 19.33 11.76
C PRO A 48 -4.89 20.52 11.76
N SER A 49 -6.09 20.34 12.31
CA SER A 49 -7.01 21.45 12.52
C SER A 49 -6.47 22.42 13.59
N LYS A 50 -7.10 23.60 13.70
CA LYS A 50 -6.79 24.57 14.77
C LYS A 50 -6.96 24.00 16.19
N GLU A 51 -7.73 22.91 16.32
CA GLU A 51 -7.97 22.19 17.57
C GLU A 51 -7.00 21.01 17.77
N GLY A 52 -6.02 20.84 16.86
CA GLY A 52 -5.07 19.73 16.88
C GLY A 52 -5.64 18.40 16.39
N LYS A 53 -6.85 18.39 15.80
CA LYS A 53 -7.46 17.16 15.27
C LYS A 53 -6.93 16.88 13.87
N ILE A 54 -6.54 15.63 13.62
CA ILE A 54 -6.13 15.15 12.30
C ILE A 54 -7.25 14.26 11.77
N CYS A 55 -7.71 14.53 10.56
CA CYS A 55 -8.62 13.61 9.87
C CYS A 55 -7.78 12.55 9.16
N VAL A 56 -8.03 11.29 9.50
CA VAL A 56 -7.39 10.14 8.83
C VAL A 56 -8.44 9.46 7.96
N GLU A 57 -8.13 9.29 6.69
CA GLU A 57 -8.93 8.56 5.70
C GLU A 57 -8.17 7.31 5.27
N MET A 58 -8.89 6.20 5.17
CA MET A 58 -8.34 4.91 4.75
C MET A 58 -9.16 4.35 3.59
N ASP A 59 -8.50 4.08 2.46
CA ASP A 59 -9.09 3.38 1.33
C ASP A 59 -8.49 1.99 1.16
N TYR A 60 -9.37 1.04 0.85
CA TYR A 60 -9.04 -0.35 0.64
C TYR A 60 -9.43 -0.76 -0.77
N SER A 61 -8.54 -1.40 -1.51
CA SER A 61 -8.85 -1.93 -2.84
C SER A 61 -7.98 -3.12 -3.17
N GLY A 62 -8.57 -4.11 -3.85
CA GLY A 62 -7.91 -5.36 -4.23
C GLY A 62 -8.58 -6.59 -3.62
N ASP A 63 -7.78 -7.64 -3.44
CA ASP A 63 -8.23 -8.92 -2.90
C ASP A 63 -8.65 -8.78 -1.42
N ARG A 64 -9.86 -9.26 -1.10
CA ARG A 64 -10.44 -9.07 0.24
C ARG A 64 -9.69 -9.85 1.31
N ASP A 65 -9.25 -11.06 1.00
CA ASP A 65 -8.59 -11.93 1.98
C ASP A 65 -7.20 -11.37 2.31
N LEU A 66 -6.48 -10.88 1.30
CA LEU A 66 -5.20 -10.22 1.49
C LEU A 66 -5.34 -8.92 2.30
N ILE A 67 -6.35 -8.09 2.00
CA ILE A 67 -6.59 -6.86 2.77
C ILE A 67 -6.93 -7.20 4.24
N ALA A 68 -7.81 -8.18 4.46
CA ALA A 68 -8.17 -8.63 5.81
C ALA A 68 -6.94 -9.15 6.57
N TYR A 69 -6.07 -9.90 5.91
CA TYR A 69 -4.80 -10.37 6.48
C TYR A 69 -3.89 -9.21 6.88
N LEU A 70 -3.72 -8.20 6.01
CA LEU A 70 -2.90 -7.02 6.30
C LEU A 70 -3.45 -6.22 7.49
N MET A 71 -4.76 -6.00 7.56
CA MET A 71 -5.41 -5.29 8.67
C MET A 71 -5.25 -6.04 9.99
N LYS A 72 -5.57 -7.33 10.00
CA LYS A 72 -5.43 -8.16 11.19
C LYS A 72 -3.99 -8.24 11.68
N SER A 73 -3.04 -8.31 10.75
CA SER A 73 -1.61 -8.31 11.10
C SER A 73 -1.16 -6.99 11.70
N ALA A 74 -1.69 -5.86 11.20
CA ALA A 74 -1.38 -4.54 11.74
C ALA A 74 -1.98 -4.33 13.13
N GLU A 75 -3.22 -4.80 13.37
CA GLU A 75 -3.86 -4.79 14.68
C GLU A 75 -3.03 -5.55 15.72
N ASN A 76 -2.62 -6.78 15.40
CA ASN A 76 -1.77 -7.60 16.28
C ASN A 76 -0.40 -6.97 16.59
N TYR A 77 0.10 -6.04 15.77
CA TYR A 77 1.38 -5.37 16.01
C TYR A 77 1.26 -4.19 17.00
N LEU A 78 0.04 -3.69 17.22
CA LEU A 78 -0.23 -2.56 18.10
C LEU A 78 -0.60 -2.99 19.52
N GLU A 79 -0.84 -4.30 19.75
CA GLU A 79 -1.01 -4.93 21.06
C GLU A 79 0.32 -5.41 21.65
#